data_AF-A0A6F9AK94-F1
#
_entry.id   AF-A0A6F9AK94-F1
#
_cell.length_a   1.000
_cell.length_b   1.000
_cell.length_c   1.000
_cell.angle_alpha   90.00
_cell.angle_beta   90.00
_cell.angle_gamma   90.00
#
_symmetry.space_group_name_H-M   'P 1'
#
loop_
_entity.id
_entity.type
_entity.pdbx_description
1 polymer ?
#
loop_
_entity_poly.entity_id
_entity_poly.type
_entity_poly.pdbx_seq_one_letter_code
_entity_poly.pdbx_strand_id
1 'polypeptide(L)'
;MFLDPNFRRFSKISKFFPPFGMKTQEKIIDNILTATKRYGLGDELDSQSCKKCIIMGNGGILANKSMGVRIDELNEAPVSGYEKDVGSKTTMRITYPEGAIQKTEHYEQDSLFVLSAFKALDFKWLRSMIFKERLVRKVNPFSHY
;
A
#
# COMPACT_ATOMS: atom_id res chain seq x y z
N MET A 1 2.09 11.33 4.21
CA MET A 1 0.74 11.77 4.61
C MET A 1 -0.24 10.76 4.06
N PHE A 2 -1.07 10.17 4.92
CA PHE A 2 -2.11 9.22 4.52
C PHE A 2 -3.40 9.99 4.20
N LEU A 3 -4.20 9.47 3.28
CA LEU A 3 -5.51 10.02 2.94
C LEU A 3 -6.60 9.19 3.63
N ASP A 4 -7.49 9.87 4.35
CA ASP A 4 -8.70 9.31 4.95
C ASP A 4 -9.93 10.00 4.32
N PRO A 5 -11.19 9.58 4.59
CA PRO A 5 -12.38 10.20 3.98
C PRO A 5 -12.48 11.73 4.13
N ASN A 6 -11.81 12.34 5.11
CA ASN A 6 -11.74 13.79 5.32
C ASN A 6 -10.59 14.48 4.55
N PHE A 7 -9.92 13.78 3.63
CA PHE A 7 -8.72 14.27 2.90
C PHE A 7 -8.88 15.67 2.27
N ARG A 8 -10.11 16.07 1.94
CA ARG A 8 -10.45 17.40 1.41
C ARG A 8 -10.04 18.57 2.34
N ARG A 9 -9.82 18.30 3.64
CA ARG A 9 -9.21 19.26 4.59
C ARG A 9 -7.84 19.76 4.15
N PHE A 10 -7.10 18.98 3.36
CA PHE A 10 -5.79 19.34 2.83
C PHE A 10 -5.91 20.21 1.57
N SER A 11 -6.49 21.41 1.67
CA SER A 11 -6.73 22.32 0.53
C SER A 11 -5.47 22.80 -0.22
N LYS A 12 -4.27 22.57 0.34
CA LYS A 12 -2.99 22.86 -0.31
C LYS A 12 -2.59 21.79 -1.35
N ILE A 13 -2.90 20.52 -1.12
CA ILE A 13 -2.40 19.41 -1.96
C ILE A 13 -3.27 19.16 -3.21
N SER A 14 -4.50 19.67 -3.26
CA SER A 14 -5.33 19.69 -4.48
C SER A 14 -4.78 20.63 -5.57
N LYS A 15 -3.78 21.45 -5.25
CA LYS A 15 -3.10 22.34 -6.21
C LYS A 15 -1.98 21.64 -6.99
N PHE A 16 -1.46 20.51 -6.49
CA PHE A 16 -0.33 19.79 -7.07
C PHE A 16 -0.76 18.43 -7.61
N PHE A 17 -0.13 17.97 -8.68
CA PHE A 17 -0.32 16.62 -9.21
C PHE A 17 0.42 15.57 -8.36
N PRO A 18 0.04 14.28 -8.44
CA PRO A 18 0.85 13.19 -7.86
C PRO A 18 2.31 13.24 -8.36
N PRO A 19 3.31 12.86 -7.53
CA PRO A 19 3.20 12.37 -6.15
C PRO A 19 2.99 13.46 -5.08
N PHE A 20 3.16 14.74 -5.43
CA PHE A 20 3.18 15.85 -4.46
C PHE A 20 1.78 16.37 -4.06
N GLY A 21 0.74 15.85 -4.70
CA GLY A 21 -0.64 16.20 -4.41
C GLY A 21 -1.64 15.30 -5.13
N MET A 22 -2.88 15.77 -5.22
CA MET A 22 -4.03 14.99 -5.67
C MET A 22 -4.88 15.69 -6.74
N LYS A 23 -4.37 16.76 -7.35
CA LYS A 23 -5.06 17.55 -8.37
C LYS A 23 -5.63 16.64 -9.47
N THR A 24 -6.92 16.81 -9.75
CA THR A 24 -7.77 16.01 -10.67
C THR A 24 -8.04 14.56 -10.26
N GLN A 25 -7.52 14.10 -9.12
CA GLN A 25 -7.72 12.74 -8.61
C GLN A 25 -8.77 12.68 -7.47
N GLU A 26 -9.34 13.82 -7.07
CA GLU A 26 -10.21 13.92 -5.90
C GLU A 26 -11.42 12.98 -5.99
N LYS A 27 -12.07 12.89 -7.16
CA LYS A 27 -13.23 12.01 -7.37
C LYS A 27 -12.88 10.52 -7.32
N ILE A 28 -11.69 10.12 -7.77
CA ILE A 28 -11.28 8.70 -7.73
C ILE A 28 -10.81 8.30 -6.34
N ILE A 29 -10.14 9.20 -5.62
CA ILE A 29 -9.76 9.03 -4.20
C ILE A 29 -11.02 8.87 -3.33
N ASP A 30 -12.03 9.74 -3.52
CA ASP A 30 -13.32 9.70 -2.83
C ASP A 30 -14.05 8.36 -3.03
N ASN A 31 -14.13 7.88 -4.28
CA ASN A 31 -14.70 6.57 -4.63
C ASN A 31 -13.93 5.38 -4.00
N ILE A 32 -12.59 5.46 -3.96
CA ILE A 32 -11.74 4.42 -3.35
C ILE A 32 -11.99 4.38 -1.84
N LEU A 33 -11.88 5.52 -1.16
CA LEU A 33 -12.01 5.63 0.29
C LEU A 33 -13.41 5.25 0.79
N THR A 34 -14.45 5.57 0.01
CA THR A 34 -15.83 5.16 0.31
C THR A 34 -16.04 3.64 0.20
N ALA A 35 -15.31 2.96 -0.69
CA ALA A 35 -15.38 1.51 -0.85
C ALA A 35 -14.51 0.76 0.19
N THR A 36 -13.40 1.35 0.66
CA THR A 36 -12.53 0.76 1.68
C THR A 36 -13.10 0.92 3.08
N LYS A 37 -13.70 -0.15 3.61
CA LYS A 37 -14.32 -0.16 4.97
C LYS A 37 -13.31 -0.05 6.13
N ARG A 38 -12.04 -0.33 5.89
CA ARG A 38 -10.94 -0.28 6.89
C ARG A 38 -9.74 0.44 6.27
N TYR A 39 -9.16 1.38 7.02
CA TYR A 39 -8.01 2.19 6.61
C TYR A 39 -7.09 2.59 7.78
N GLY A 40 -7.41 2.18 9.02
CA GLY A 40 -6.55 2.28 10.20
C GLY A 40 -5.72 1.02 10.40
N LEU A 41 -4.95 0.96 11.50
CA LEU A 41 -4.16 -0.23 11.87
C LEU A 41 -5.00 -1.32 12.53
N GLY A 42 -6.25 -1.02 12.89
CA GLY A 42 -7.16 -1.94 13.56
C GLY A 42 -7.24 -1.64 15.06
N ASP A 43 -8.40 -1.93 15.67
CA ASP A 43 -8.78 -1.42 16.99
C ASP A 43 -7.73 -1.69 18.08
N GLU A 44 -7.11 -2.86 18.08
CA GLU A 44 -6.02 -3.22 19.01
C GLU A 44 -4.85 -2.24 18.91
N LEU A 45 -4.23 -2.13 17.73
CA LEU A 45 -3.09 -1.24 17.51
C LEU A 45 -3.50 0.22 17.65
N ASP A 46 -4.64 0.62 17.08
CA ASP A 46 -5.12 2.01 17.11
C ASP A 46 -5.37 2.48 18.56
N SER A 47 -5.89 1.62 19.45
CA SER A 47 -6.09 1.92 20.88
C SER A 47 -4.81 2.07 21.72
N GLN A 48 -3.67 1.51 21.27
CA GLN A 48 -2.42 1.60 22.03
C GLN A 48 -1.90 3.05 22.12
N SER A 49 -1.68 3.53 23.34
CA SER A 49 -1.12 4.85 23.62
C SER A 49 0.35 5.00 23.20
N CYS A 50 1.10 3.89 23.16
CA CYS A 50 2.47 3.81 22.69
C CYS A 50 2.59 2.68 21.67
N LYS A 51 2.91 3.02 20.42
CA LYS A 51 3.12 2.08 19.31
C LYS A 51 4.62 1.98 19.04
N LYS A 52 5.17 0.76 18.98
CA LYS A 52 6.54 0.49 18.49
C LYS A 52 6.44 -0.02 17.06
N CYS A 53 7.32 0.45 16.19
CA CYS A 53 7.31 0.09 14.77
C CYS A 53 8.74 -0.19 14.30
N ILE A 54 8.90 -1.21 13.46
CA ILE A 54 10.09 -1.40 12.62
C ILE A 54 9.69 -1.14 11.15
N ILE A 55 10.57 -0.47 10.41
CA ILE A 55 10.45 -0.29 8.97
C ILE A 55 11.43 -1.24 8.29
N MET A 56 10.89 -2.20 7.54
CA MET A 56 11.67 -3.19 6.81
C MET A 56 11.84 -2.75 5.35
N GLY A 57 13.08 -2.49 4.95
CA GLY A 57 13.45 -2.22 3.56
C GLY A 57 14.11 -3.44 2.92
N ASN A 58 14.04 -3.55 1.59
CA ASN A 58 14.54 -4.72 0.83
C ASN A 58 16.08 -4.75 0.67
N GLY A 59 16.83 -4.16 1.61
CA GLY A 59 18.29 -4.13 1.58
C GLY A 59 18.90 -5.40 2.16
N GLY A 60 19.87 -6.00 1.47
CA GLY A 60 20.49 -7.28 1.86
C GLY A 60 21.32 -7.31 3.14
N ILE A 61 21.33 -6.24 3.96
CA ILE A 61 22.14 -6.13 5.19
C ILE A 61 21.75 -7.16 6.26
N LEU A 62 20.50 -7.62 6.25
CA LEU A 62 19.97 -8.62 7.18
C LEU A 62 20.16 -10.07 6.70
N ALA A 63 20.67 -10.29 5.48
CA ALA A 63 20.90 -11.64 4.97
C ALA A 63 21.89 -12.41 5.85
N ASN A 64 21.50 -13.63 6.23
CA ASN A 64 22.19 -14.52 7.17
C ASN A 64 22.43 -13.91 8.57
N LYS A 65 21.60 -12.95 9.02
CA LYS A 65 21.70 -12.35 10.37
C LYS A 65 20.79 -13.00 11.41
N SER A 66 19.85 -13.86 11.00
CA SER A 66 18.92 -14.58 11.88
C SER A 66 18.09 -13.67 12.81
N MET A 67 17.78 -12.46 12.33
CA MET A 67 17.10 -11.43 13.14
C MET A 67 15.57 -11.60 13.20
N GLY A 68 14.99 -12.53 12.44
CA GLY A 68 13.55 -12.63 12.21
C GLY A 68 12.71 -12.75 13.48
N VAL A 69 13.12 -13.58 14.45
CA VAL A 69 12.43 -13.74 15.74
C VAL A 69 12.31 -12.41 16.49
N ARG A 70 13.40 -11.62 16.50
CA ARG A 70 13.44 -10.31 17.19
C ARG A 70 12.71 -9.21 16.41
N ILE A 71 12.50 -9.39 15.11
CA ILE A 71 11.67 -8.50 14.30
C ILE A 71 10.19 -8.83 14.54
N ASP A 72 9.82 -10.12 14.59
CA ASP A 72 8.46 -10.60 14.88
C ASP A 72 7.95 -10.24 16.30
N GLU A 73 8.86 -9.97 17.25
CA GLU A 73 8.55 -9.37 18.57
C GLU A 73 8.13 -7.89 18.50
N LEU A 74 8.45 -7.19 17.41
CA LEU A 74 8.43 -5.72 17.33
C LEU A 74 7.59 -5.17 16.17
N ASN A 75 7.34 -5.99 15.15
CA ASN A 75 6.27 -5.78 14.20
C ASN A 75 5.82 -7.10 13.60
N GLU A 76 4.89 -6.97 12.69
CA GLU A 76 4.66 -7.95 11.65
C GLU A 76 5.17 -7.24 10.37
N ALA A 77 6.34 -7.60 9.82
CA ALA A 77 6.72 -7.29 8.42
C ALA A 77 7.70 -8.34 7.82
N PRO A 78 7.30 -9.18 6.84
CA PRO A 78 8.00 -10.40 6.46
C PRO A 78 8.32 -10.47 4.97
N VAL A 79 9.01 -11.56 4.58
CA VAL A 79 9.30 -11.88 3.18
C VAL A 79 9.41 -13.40 3.04
N SER A 80 8.61 -13.99 2.15
CA SER A 80 8.61 -15.45 1.96
C SER A 80 9.98 -15.97 1.52
N GLY A 81 10.50 -16.98 2.21
CA GLY A 81 11.83 -17.57 1.98
C GLY A 81 12.99 -16.85 2.69
N TYR A 82 12.72 -15.79 3.47
CA TYR A 82 13.72 -15.04 4.25
C TYR A 82 13.32 -14.87 5.72
N GLU A 83 12.29 -15.57 6.19
CA GLU A 83 11.62 -15.36 7.48
C GLU A 83 12.59 -15.43 8.66
N LYS A 84 13.58 -16.32 8.59
CA LYS A 84 14.68 -16.44 9.56
C LYS A 84 15.44 -15.12 9.78
N ASP A 85 15.64 -14.35 8.71
CA ASP A 85 16.41 -13.10 8.73
C ASP A 85 15.53 -11.86 8.95
N VAL A 86 14.27 -11.85 8.49
CA VAL A 86 13.44 -10.64 8.43
C VAL A 86 12.06 -10.70 9.10
N GLY A 87 11.59 -11.85 9.59
CA GLY A 87 10.27 -11.99 10.23
C GLY A 87 9.20 -12.61 9.31
N SER A 88 8.00 -12.88 9.85
CA SER A 88 7.02 -13.84 9.28
C SER A 88 5.54 -13.42 9.15
N LYS A 89 5.07 -12.31 9.72
CA LYS A 89 3.68 -11.77 9.60
C LYS A 89 3.69 -10.32 9.04
N THR A 90 2.60 -9.68 8.54
CA THR A 90 2.56 -8.22 8.17
C THR A 90 1.46 -7.41 8.86
N THR A 91 1.79 -6.23 9.41
CA THR A 91 0.82 -5.18 9.81
C THR A 91 0.57 -4.14 8.73
N MET A 92 1.59 -3.68 8.00
CA MET A 92 1.44 -2.69 6.92
C MET A 92 2.42 -2.95 5.77
N ARG A 93 1.91 -2.98 4.53
CA ARG A 93 2.75 -2.98 3.31
C ARG A 93 2.49 -1.75 2.45
N ILE A 94 3.52 -0.94 2.27
CA ILE A 94 3.53 0.18 1.32
C ILE A 94 4.00 -0.34 -0.05
N THR A 95 3.21 -0.13 -1.10
CA THR A 95 3.58 -0.51 -2.47
C THR A 95 2.94 0.41 -3.52
N TYR A 96 3.27 0.21 -4.78
CA TYR A 96 2.79 0.92 -5.98
C TYR A 96 2.62 -0.10 -7.11
N PRO A 97 1.86 0.18 -8.18
CA PRO A 97 1.39 -0.84 -9.13
C PRO A 97 2.51 -1.71 -9.74
N GLU A 98 3.64 -1.10 -10.09
CA GLU A 98 4.80 -1.77 -10.68
C GLU A 98 5.64 -2.58 -9.66
N GLY A 99 5.50 -2.31 -8.37
CA GLY A 99 6.14 -3.04 -7.27
C GLY A 99 5.18 -3.95 -6.48
N ALA A 100 3.93 -4.08 -6.93
CA ALA A 100 2.91 -4.87 -6.26
C ALA A 100 3.10 -6.37 -6.52
N ILE A 101 2.86 -7.19 -5.49
CA ILE A 101 2.85 -8.64 -5.63
C ILE A 101 1.65 -9.02 -6.52
N GLN A 102 1.90 -9.82 -7.56
CA GLN A 102 0.89 -10.13 -8.60
C GLN A 102 -0.16 -11.16 -8.14
N LYS A 103 0.20 -12.00 -7.17
CA LYS A 103 -0.61 -13.10 -6.62
C LYS A 103 -1.19 -12.67 -5.28
N THR A 104 -2.51 -12.76 -5.15
CA THR A 104 -3.20 -12.39 -3.90
C THR A 104 -2.87 -13.33 -2.75
N GLU A 105 -2.55 -14.60 -3.03
CA GLU A 105 -2.12 -15.59 -2.01
C GLU A 105 -0.75 -15.31 -1.37
N HIS A 106 -0.05 -14.26 -1.82
CA HIS A 106 1.23 -13.83 -1.26
C HIS A 106 1.13 -12.51 -0.47
N TYR A 107 -0.07 -11.98 -0.27
CA TYR A 107 -0.35 -10.98 0.76
C TYR A 107 -0.85 -11.68 2.03
N GLU A 108 -0.59 -11.07 3.17
CA GLU A 108 -1.01 -11.54 4.48
C GLU A 108 -2.46 -11.11 4.72
N GLN A 109 -3.20 -11.97 5.42
CA GLN A 109 -4.65 -11.85 5.56
C GLN A 109 -5.06 -10.61 6.37
N ASP A 110 -4.26 -10.24 7.38
CA ASP A 110 -4.55 -9.16 8.32
C ASP A 110 -3.64 -7.92 8.15
N SER A 111 -3.08 -7.73 6.94
CA SER A 111 -2.21 -6.58 6.64
C SER A 111 -2.95 -5.35 6.09
N LEU A 112 -2.53 -4.16 6.50
CA LEU A 112 -2.95 -2.91 5.88
C LEU A 112 -2.17 -2.66 4.58
N PHE A 113 -2.85 -2.81 3.44
CA PHE A 113 -2.32 -2.41 2.14
C PHE A 113 -2.31 -0.88 1.99
N VAL A 114 -1.14 -0.30 1.71
CA VAL A 114 -0.97 1.14 1.49
C VAL A 114 -0.45 1.40 0.09
N LEU A 115 -1.23 2.16 -0.70
CA LEU A 115 -0.79 2.66 -2.01
C LEU A 115 0.08 3.92 -1.85
N SER A 116 1.33 3.85 -2.29
CA SER A 116 2.14 5.01 -2.63
C SER A 116 1.86 5.43 -4.07
N ALA A 117 1.00 6.43 -4.28
CA ALA A 117 0.61 6.87 -5.62
C ALA A 117 1.60 7.92 -6.19
N PHE A 118 2.19 7.61 -7.34
CA PHE A 118 3.12 8.48 -8.07
C PHE A 118 2.47 9.16 -9.27
N LYS A 119 1.45 8.54 -9.88
CA LYS A 119 0.76 9.02 -11.10
C LYS A 119 -0.74 8.74 -11.03
N ALA A 120 -1.51 9.49 -11.83
CA ALA A 120 -2.97 9.34 -11.95
C ALA A 120 -3.44 7.91 -12.32
N LEU A 121 -2.56 7.11 -12.96
CA LEU A 121 -2.85 5.73 -13.31
C LEU A 121 -2.89 4.79 -12.08
N ASP A 122 -2.21 5.15 -10.98
CA ASP A 122 -2.11 4.30 -9.79
C ASP A 122 -3.43 4.25 -9.02
N PHE A 123 -4.13 5.39 -8.94
CA PHE A 123 -5.49 5.45 -8.42
C PHE A 123 -6.45 4.63 -9.30
N LYS A 124 -6.30 4.66 -10.63
CA LYS A 124 -7.11 3.82 -11.53
C LYS A 124 -6.86 2.34 -11.30
N TRP A 125 -5.60 1.94 -11.15
CA TRP A 125 -5.21 0.56 -10.84
C TRP A 125 -5.81 0.09 -9.51
N LEU A 126 -5.65 0.85 -8.42
CA LEU A 126 -6.22 0.49 -7.12
C LEU A 126 -7.75 0.44 -7.16
N ARG A 127 -8.40 1.38 -7.85
CA ARG A 127 -9.86 1.33 -8.07
C ARG A 127 -10.25 0.03 -8.79
N SER A 128 -9.57 -0.33 -9.87
CA SER A 128 -9.89 -1.56 -10.61
C SER A 128 -9.63 -2.83 -9.78
N MET A 129 -8.67 -2.84 -8.86
CA MET A 129 -8.51 -3.94 -7.88
C MET A 129 -9.72 -4.02 -6.92
N ILE A 130 -10.07 -2.91 -6.26
CA ILE A 130 -11.15 -2.86 -5.26
C ILE A 130 -12.49 -3.26 -5.86
N PHE A 131 -12.81 -2.75 -7.05
CA PHE A 131 -14.06 -3.03 -7.75
C PHE A 131 -14.00 -4.27 -8.66
N LYS A 132 -12.88 -5.01 -8.66
CA LYS A 132 -12.62 -6.19 -9.51
C LYS A 132 -12.88 -5.93 -11.00
N GLU A 133 -12.59 -4.72 -11.47
CA GLU A 133 -12.77 -4.34 -12.86
C GLU A 133 -11.67 -4.95 -13.73
N ARG A 134 -12.06 -5.55 -14.86
CA ARG A 134 -11.12 -6.06 -15.84
C ARG A 134 -10.44 -4.88 -16.55
N LEU A 135 -9.13 -4.74 -16.40
CA LEU A 135 -8.35 -3.77 -17.18
C LEU A 135 -8.35 -4.17 -18.66
N VAL A 136 -9.33 -3.67 -19.41
CA VAL A 136 -9.38 -3.84 -20.86
C VAL A 136 -8.20 -3.07 -21.46
N ARG A 137 -7.20 -3.80 -21.97
CA ARG A 137 -6.18 -3.21 -22.85
C ARG A 137 -6.90 -2.61 -24.05
N LYS A 138 -6.98 -1.27 -24.12
CA LYS A 138 -7.24 -0.58 -25.37
C LYS A 138 -6.04 -0.80 -26.28
N VAL A 139 -6.10 -1.84 -27.11
CA VAL A 139 -5.20 -1.99 -28.25
C VAL A 139 -5.43 -0.76 -29.13
N ASN A 140 -4.39 0.07 -29.29
CA ASN A 140 -4.47 1.21 -30.20
C ASN A 140 -4.40 0.66 -31.63
N PRO A 141 -5.44 0.83 -32.48
CA PRO A 141 -5.45 0.24 -33.83
C PRO A 141 -4.30 0.72 -34.72
N PHE A 142 -3.67 1.85 -34.35
CA PHE A 142 -2.61 2.52 -35.09
C PHE A 142 -1.19 2.24 -34.56
N SER A 143 -0.99 1.22 -33.72
CA SER A 143 0.35 0.86 -33.19
C SER A 143 1.22 0.06 -34.17
N HIS A 144 0.84 -0.01 -35.45
CA HIS A 144 1.54 -0.70 -36.52
C HIS A 144 1.80 0.23 -37.73
N TYR A 145 2.38 1.41 -37.44
CA TYR A 145 3.03 2.29 -38.40
C TYR A 145 4.25 2.94 -37.73
#